data_AF-A0A7J4NVT8-F1
#
_entry.id   AF-A0A7J4NVT8-F1
#
_cell.length_a   1.000
_cell.length_b   1.000
_cell.length_c   1.000
_cell.angle_alpha   90.00
_cell.angle_beta   90.00
_cell.angle_gamma   90.00
#
_symmetry.space_group_name_H-M   'P 1'
#
loop_
_entity.id
_entity.type
_entity.pdbx_description
1 polymer ?
#
loop_
_entity_poly.entity_id
_entity_poly.type
_entity_poly.pdbx_seq_one_letter_code
_entity_poly.pdbx_strand_id
1 'polypeptide(L)'
;MKLIAILILLIFFLPQLAAAELEIGMDIPLKNKEIYQENRLVAGVSWYERGQVVLTNTGDERLHNILVSVDVPLQMGIEIPVQEMKNISADNYTVTARIGDLGPGESISFIFSVKP
;
A
#
# COMPACT_ATOMS: atom_id res chain seq x y z
N MET A 1 66.95 9.79 7.49
CA MET A 1 65.93 8.72 7.47
C MET A 1 64.58 9.37 7.72
N LYS A 2 63.73 9.51 6.70
CA LYS A 2 62.38 10.09 6.83
C LYS A 2 61.38 8.93 6.83
N LEU A 3 60.66 8.74 7.93
CA LEU A 3 59.58 7.75 8.03
C LEU A 3 58.46 8.14 7.05
N ILE A 4 58.15 7.24 6.12
CA ILE A 4 56.98 7.33 5.25
C ILE A 4 55.81 6.78 6.05
N ALA A 5 54.88 7.65 6.44
CA ALA A 5 53.61 7.23 7.03
C ALA A 5 52.73 6.68 5.90
N ILE A 6 52.55 5.36 5.88
CA ILE A 6 51.59 4.70 4.99
C ILE A 6 50.20 4.92 5.59
N LEU A 7 49.41 5.80 4.97
CA LEU A 7 48.01 6.01 5.28
C LEU A 7 47.21 4.85 4.67
N ILE A 8 46.89 3.84 5.49
CA ILE A 8 46.00 2.74 5.08
C ILE A 8 44.57 3.27 5.13
N LEU A 9 44.01 3.61 3.96
CA LEU A 9 42.60 3.93 3.80
C LEU A 9 41.79 2.63 3.91
N LEU A 10 41.37 2.28 5.13
CA LEU A 10 40.46 1.16 5.38
C LEU A 10 39.04 1.58 4.94
N ILE A 11 38.69 1.31 3.68
CA ILE A 11 37.31 1.41 3.22
C ILE A 11 36.56 0.23 3.84
N PHE A 12 35.86 0.46 4.95
CA PHE A 12 34.85 -0.45 5.44
C PHE A 12 33.70 -0.47 4.42
N PHE A 13 33.70 -1.47 3.53
CA PHE A 13 32.46 -1.91 2.89
C PHE A 13 31.61 -2.52 4.02
N LEU A 14 30.77 -1.69 4.64
CA LEU A 14 29.64 -2.22 5.40
C LEU A 14 28.80 -3.00 4.39
N PRO A 15 28.58 -4.32 4.57
CA PRO A 15 27.57 -4.98 3.80
C PRO A 15 26.26 -4.28 4.14
N GLN A 16 25.69 -3.58 3.17
CA GLN A 16 24.33 -3.09 3.27
C GLN A 16 23.48 -4.36 3.45
N LEU A 17 22.95 -4.55 4.67
CA LEU A 17 22.06 -5.67 4.92
C LEU A 17 20.85 -5.42 4.03
N ALA A 18 20.70 -6.28 3.04
CA ALA A 18 19.54 -6.27 2.18
C ALA A 18 18.30 -6.48 3.08
N ALA A 19 17.33 -5.61 2.93
CA ALA A 19 16.13 -5.52 3.76
C ALA A 19 14.90 -5.55 2.85
N ALA A 20 14.03 -6.53 3.11
CA ALA A 20 12.67 -6.52 2.60
C ALA A 20 11.85 -5.50 3.41
N GLU A 21 11.44 -4.41 2.78
CA GLU A 21 10.62 -3.36 3.40
C GLU A 21 9.43 -3.02 2.50
N LEU A 22 8.23 -2.98 3.09
CA LEU A 22 6.98 -2.73 2.40
C LEU A 22 6.25 -1.58 3.07
N GLU A 23 6.03 -0.52 2.31
CA GLU A 23 5.15 0.58 2.69
C GLU A 23 3.74 0.33 2.14
N ILE A 24 2.73 0.52 3.00
CA ILE A 24 1.32 0.38 2.63
C ILE A 24 0.60 1.67 3.03
N GLY A 25 -0.05 2.30 2.07
CA GLY A 25 -0.91 3.45 2.25
C GLY A 25 -2.34 3.16 1.81
N MET A 26 -3.31 3.80 2.46
CA MET A 26 -4.71 3.77 2.04
C MET A 26 -5.28 5.18 2.04
N ASP A 27 -5.77 5.60 0.88
CA ASP A 27 -6.41 6.89 0.68
C ASP A 27 -7.91 6.71 0.44
N ILE A 28 -8.73 7.45 1.18
CA ILE A 28 -10.18 7.53 0.94
C ILE A 28 -10.47 8.98 0.53
N PRO A 29 -10.68 9.26 -0.77
CA PRO A 29 -10.94 10.61 -1.25
C PRO A 29 -12.37 11.02 -0.88
N LEU A 30 -12.49 11.73 0.24
CA LEU A 30 -13.74 12.38 0.63
C LEU A 30 -14.08 13.47 -0.39
N LYS A 31 -15.11 13.25 -1.22
CA LYS A 31 -15.53 14.19 -2.29
C LYS A 31 -15.99 15.53 -1.75
N ASN A 32 -16.44 15.58 -0.50
CA ASN A 32 -16.80 16.84 0.15
C ASN A 32 -16.55 16.80 1.66
N LYS A 33 -15.41 17.36 2.08
CA LYS A 33 -15.02 17.48 3.50
C LYS A 33 -16.02 18.28 4.34
N GLU A 34 -16.85 19.13 3.74
CA GLU A 34 -17.88 19.90 4.46
C GLU A 34 -19.17 19.09 4.69
N ILE A 35 -19.47 18.11 3.83
CA ILE A 35 -20.68 17.27 3.94
C ILE A 35 -20.44 16.06 4.87
N TYR A 36 -19.25 15.48 4.84
CA TYR A 36 -18.89 14.26 5.60
C TYR A 36 -18.07 14.56 6.86
N GLN A 37 -18.53 15.52 7.67
CA GLN A 37 -17.97 15.73 9.01
C GLN A 37 -18.14 14.45 9.87
N GLU A 38 -17.24 14.22 10.83
CA GLU A 38 -17.14 12.97 11.66
C GLU A 38 -18.47 12.49 12.27
N ASN A 39 -19.49 13.34 12.37
CA ASN A 39 -20.81 13.04 12.97
C ASN A 39 -22.01 13.27 12.04
N ARG A 40 -21.84 13.25 10.71
CA ARG A 40 -22.95 13.50 9.77
C ARG A 40 -23.15 12.37 8.75
N LEU A 41 -24.19 11.58 8.96
CA LEU A 41 -24.71 10.64 7.96
C LEU A 41 -25.77 11.36 7.11
N VAL A 42 -25.56 11.46 5.79
CA VAL A 42 -26.53 12.04 4.85
C VAL A 42 -27.21 10.92 4.08
N ALA A 43 -28.46 10.63 4.44
CA ALA A 43 -29.26 9.63 3.75
C ALA A 43 -29.48 10.03 2.27
N GLY A 44 -29.33 9.07 1.35
CA GLY A 44 -29.61 9.24 -0.08
C GLY A 44 -28.43 9.68 -0.95
N VAL A 45 -27.24 9.91 -0.38
CA VAL A 45 -26.01 10.13 -1.15
C VAL A 45 -25.19 8.84 -1.12
N SER A 46 -25.15 8.12 -2.25
CA SER A 46 -24.25 6.98 -2.41
C SER A 46 -22.82 7.45 -2.16
N TRP A 47 -22.13 6.78 -1.23
CA TRP A 47 -20.68 6.89 -1.08
C TRP A 47 -20.01 6.33 -2.34
N TYR A 48 -19.85 7.18 -3.35
CA TYR A 48 -19.04 6.89 -4.53
C TYR A 48 -17.57 7.26 -4.28
N GLU A 49 -17.08 7.00 -3.08
CA GLU A 49 -15.73 7.28 -2.66
C GLU A 49 -14.97 5.96 -2.72
N ARG A 50 -14.00 5.92 -3.64
CA ARG A 50 -13.21 4.73 -3.91
C ARG A 50 -12.01 4.77 -2.98
N GLY A 51 -11.92 3.85 -2.03
CA GLY A 51 -10.69 3.62 -1.30
C GLY A 51 -9.62 3.17 -2.28
N GLN A 52 -8.46 3.81 -2.27
CA GLN A 52 -7.27 3.41 -3.01
C GLN A 52 -6.24 2.89 -2.02
N VAL A 53 -5.77 1.67 -2.25
CA VAL A 53 -4.65 1.09 -1.50
C VAL A 53 -3.43 1.15 -2.40
N VAL A 54 -2.32 1.65 -1.86
CA VAL A 54 -1.04 1.76 -2.55
C VAL A 54 -0.02 0.96 -1.76
N LEU A 55 0.74 0.14 -2.45
CA LEU A 55 1.84 -0.64 -1.90
C LEU A 55 3.11 -0.26 -2.64
N THR A 56 4.18 -0.01 -1.89
CA THR A 56 5.50 0.31 -2.43
C THR A 56 6.55 -0.53 -1.74
N ASN A 57 7.37 -1.23 -2.52
CA ASN A 57 8.56 -1.88 -1.99
C ASN A 57 9.66 -0.83 -1.79
N THR A 58 9.89 -0.41 -0.56
CA THR A 58 10.92 0.57 -0.19
C THR A 58 12.26 -0.09 0.12
N GLY A 59 12.28 -1.42 0.20
CA GLY A 59 13.48 -2.22 0.42
C GLY A 59 14.34 -2.35 -0.83
N ASP A 60 15.48 -3.03 -0.68
CA ASP A 60 16.43 -3.33 -1.75
C ASP A 60 16.33 -4.77 -2.26
N GLU A 61 15.42 -5.58 -1.70
CA GLU A 61 15.10 -6.94 -2.15
C GLU A 61 13.74 -7.03 -2.85
N ARG A 62 13.58 -8.00 -3.74
CA ARG A 62 12.28 -8.32 -4.34
C ARG A 62 11.38 -8.98 -3.30
N LEU A 63 10.18 -8.44 -3.12
CA LEU A 63 9.12 -9.06 -2.35
C LEU A 63 8.37 -10.08 -3.22
N HIS A 64 7.92 -11.17 -2.60
CA HIS A 64 7.26 -12.28 -3.27
C HIS A 64 5.96 -12.68 -2.55
N ASN A 65 5.01 -13.21 -3.32
CA ASN A 65 3.73 -13.74 -2.80
C ASN A 65 2.95 -12.76 -1.91
N ILE A 66 2.97 -11.47 -2.24
CA ILE A 66 2.29 -10.45 -1.44
C ILE A 66 0.77 -10.63 -1.52
N LEU A 67 0.16 -10.72 -0.33
CA LEU A 67 -1.29 -10.81 -0.12
C LEU A 67 -1.72 -9.64 0.77
N VAL A 68 -2.71 -8.88 0.32
CA VAL A 68 -3.29 -7.76 1.05
C VAL A 68 -4.73 -8.09 1.39
N SER A 69 -5.11 -7.89 2.65
CA SER A 69 -6.47 -8.02 3.15
C SER A 69 -6.92 -6.71 3.78
N VAL A 70 -8.09 -6.21 3.39
CA VAL A 70 -8.69 -5.00 3.95
C VAL A 70 -10.06 -5.36 4.49
N ASP A 71 -10.22 -5.28 5.81
CA ASP A 71 -11.51 -5.54 6.46
C ASP A 71 -12.36 -4.26 6.47
N VAL A 72 -13.57 -4.37 5.96
CA VAL A 72 -14.56 -3.29 5.92
C VAL A 72 -15.51 -3.46 7.10
N PRO A 73 -15.61 -2.45 7.99
CA PRO A 73 -16.41 -2.58 9.20
C PRO A 73 -17.91 -2.51 8.92
N LEU A 74 -18.72 -2.80 9.94
CA LEU A 74 -20.18 -2.60 9.96
C LEU A 74 -20.96 -3.36 8.87
N GLN A 75 -20.40 -4.44 8.34
CA GLN A 75 -21.06 -5.28 7.33
C GLN A 75 -21.47 -4.50 6.05
N MET A 76 -20.72 -3.45 5.72
CA MET A 76 -21.00 -2.62 4.56
C MET A 76 -20.72 -3.36 3.26
N GLY A 77 -21.54 -3.10 2.23
CA GLY A 77 -21.38 -3.72 0.91
C GLY A 77 -20.08 -3.29 0.24
N ILE A 78 -19.39 -4.21 -0.44
CA ILE A 78 -18.15 -3.93 -1.17
C ILE A 78 -18.41 -4.02 -2.67
N GLU A 79 -17.85 -3.08 -3.43
CA GLU A 79 -17.81 -3.15 -4.89
C GLU A 79 -16.39 -2.95 -5.39
N ILE A 80 -15.91 -3.86 -6.24
CA ILE A 80 -14.63 -3.75 -6.92
C ILE A 80 -14.91 -3.23 -8.34
N PRO A 81 -14.55 -1.97 -8.66
CA PRO A 81 -14.73 -1.45 -10.00
C PRO A 81 -13.74 -2.10 -10.98
N VAL A 82 -14.04 -2.00 -12.28
CA VAL A 82 -13.12 -2.40 -13.33
C VAL A 82 -11.85 -1.55 -13.23
N GLN A 83 -10.70 -2.24 -13.12
CA GLN A 83 -9.37 -1.64 -13.00
C GLN A 83 -8.32 -2.56 -13.65
N GLU A 84 -7.08 -2.08 -13.77
CA GLU A 84 -5.99 -2.84 -14.39
C GLU A 84 -5.63 -4.09 -13.59
N MET A 85 -5.48 -3.96 -12.27
CA MET A 85 -5.23 -5.08 -11.38
C MET A 85 -6.45 -6.03 -11.35
N LYS A 86 -6.24 -7.31 -11.70
CA LYS A 86 -7.31 -8.30 -11.86
C LYS A 86 -7.50 -9.23 -10.67
N ASN A 87 -6.46 -9.42 -9.87
CA ASN A 87 -6.44 -10.42 -8.80
C ASN A 87 -6.98 -9.86 -7.48
N ILE A 88 -8.15 -9.23 -7.53
CA ILE A 88 -8.81 -8.61 -6.38
C ILE A 88 -10.21 -9.24 -6.27
N SER A 89 -10.56 -9.65 -5.06
CA SER A 89 -11.86 -10.25 -4.74
C SER A 89 -12.41 -9.66 -3.46
N ALA A 90 -13.73 -9.70 -3.30
CA ALA A 90 -14.40 -9.30 -2.07
C ALA A 90 -15.31 -10.43 -1.57
N ASP A 91 -15.22 -10.76 -0.30
CA ASP A 91 -16.02 -11.78 0.38
C ASP A 91 -16.42 -11.28 1.77
N ASN A 92 -17.70 -11.39 2.12
CA ASN A 92 -18.20 -11.16 3.49
C ASN A 92 -17.51 -10.01 4.25
N TYR A 93 -17.38 -8.85 3.60
CA TYR A 93 -16.80 -7.61 4.15
C TYR A 93 -15.26 -7.49 4.16
N THR A 94 -14.55 -8.37 3.46
CA THR A 94 -13.10 -8.29 3.29
C THR A 94 -12.76 -8.13 1.81
N VAL A 95 -11.82 -7.22 1.50
CA VAL A 95 -11.18 -7.11 0.18
C VAL A 95 -9.85 -7.84 0.23
N THR A 96 -9.66 -8.81 -0.66
CA THR A 96 -8.40 -9.54 -0.81
C THR A 96 -7.76 -9.21 -2.16
N ALA A 97 -6.50 -8.80 -2.15
CA ALA A 97 -5.70 -8.55 -3.36
C ALA A 97 -4.42 -9.41 -3.37
N ARG A 98 -4.24 -10.19 -4.44
CA ARG A 98 -3.04 -11.01 -4.67
C ARG A 98 -2.11 -10.30 -5.66
N ILE A 99 -1.04 -9.74 -5.14
CA ILE A 99 -0.12 -8.86 -5.87
C ILE A 99 0.95 -9.69 -6.59
N GLY A 100 1.43 -10.77 -5.93
CA GLY A 100 2.53 -11.57 -6.45
C GLY A 100 3.88 -10.98 -6.04
N ASP A 101 4.68 -10.58 -7.02
CA ASP A 101 6.02 -10.04 -6.79
C ASP A 101 6.04 -8.52 -6.89
N LEU A 102 6.91 -7.87 -6.11
CA LEU A 102 7.18 -6.44 -6.20
C LEU A 102 8.69 -6.21 -6.06
N GLY A 103 9.33 -5.71 -7.11
CA GLY A 103 10.76 -5.38 -7.12
C GLY A 103 11.08 -4.11 -6.31
N PRO A 104 12.37 -3.88 -5.98
CA PRO A 104 12.79 -2.68 -5.26
C PRO A 104 12.34 -1.40 -5.96
N GLY A 105 11.66 -0.51 -5.22
CA GLY A 105 11.12 0.76 -5.73
C GLY A 105 9.86 0.63 -6.59
N GLU A 106 9.36 -0.58 -6.85
CA GLU A 106 8.10 -0.77 -7.57
C GLU A 106 6.91 -0.48 -6.64
N SER A 107 5.85 0.07 -7.24
CA SER A 107 4.58 0.32 -6.56
C SER A 107 3.42 -0.26 -7.36
N ILE A 108 2.39 -0.67 -6.64
CA ILE A 108 1.13 -1.14 -7.22
C ILE A 108 -0.03 -0.59 -6.40
N SER A 109 -1.17 -0.37 -7.05
CA SER A 109 -2.36 0.11 -6.36
C SER A 109 -3.62 -0.60 -6.83
N PHE A 110 -4.62 -0.63 -5.96
CA PHE A 110 -5.96 -1.09 -6.30
C PHE A 110 -7.02 -0.23 -5.63
N ILE A 111 -8.21 -0.22 -6.22
CA ILE A 111 -9.36 0.54 -5.76
C ILE A 111 -10.54 -0.37 -5.42
N PHE A 112 -11.30 0.01 -4.41
CA PHE A 112 -12.60 -0.58 -4.07
C PHE A 112 -13.54 0.50 -3.53
N SER A 113 -14.85 0.22 -3.53
CA SER A 113 -15.86 1.14 -2.98
C SER A 113 -16.63 0.44 -1.86
N VAL A 114 -17.08 1.23 -0.89
CA VAL A 114 -17.90 0.76 0.23
C VAL A 114 -19.29 1.40 0.13
N LYS A 115 -20.33 0.58 0.22
CA LYS A 115 -21.73 1.00 0.26
C LYS A 115 -22.27 0.81 1.68
N PRO A 116 -22.55 1.91 2.40
CA PRO A 116 -23.22 1.84 3.71
C PRO A 116 -24.65 1.31 3.60
#